data_AF-A0A3M1L704-F1
#
_entry.id   AF-A0A3M1L704-F1
#
_cell.length_a   1.000
_cell.length_b   1.000
_cell.length_c   1.000
_cell.angle_alpha   90.00
_cell.angle_beta   90.00
_cell.angle_gamma   90.00
#
_symmetry.space_group_name_H-M   'P 1'
#
loop_
_entity.id
_entity.type
_entity.pdbx_description
1 polymer ?
#
loop_
_entity_poly.entity_id
_entity_poly.type
_entity_poly.pdbx_seq_one_letter_code
_entity_poly.pdbx_strand_id
1 'polypeptide(L)'
;LELRTHRRLPLETIRALLQRMEADPTYRFLVVEQLLHEDAFAPDFHPLSRTEAAAQAGLTEAQVRELEALGLVLPCPKTGRFDEEAVHLLRVLAGLLEMGFTPEDLHFYARWAQEVARHERALFADLCQDGSDEAEKVARYQRFRELAGPLLRLLHLNYLRRTLYDLLGASGQGTEG
;
A
#
# COMPACT_ATOMS: atom_id res chain seq x y z
N LEU A 1 17.75 -23.55 -6.02
CA LEU A 1 16.86 -24.72 -5.86
C LEU A 1 16.03 -24.58 -4.57
N GLU A 2 15.43 -23.41 -4.32
CA GLU A 2 14.76 -23.08 -3.04
C GLU A 2 13.34 -22.50 -3.21
N LEU A 3 12.76 -22.56 -4.40
CA LEU A 3 11.38 -22.11 -4.67
C LEU A 3 10.36 -23.27 -4.73
N ARG A 4 10.81 -24.53 -4.58
CA ARG A 4 9.94 -25.71 -4.71
C ARG A 4 9.25 -26.14 -3.42
N THR A 5 9.73 -25.70 -2.25
CA THR A 5 9.33 -26.31 -0.98
C THR A 5 8.13 -25.63 -0.31
N HIS A 6 7.80 -24.38 -0.67
CA HIS A 6 6.81 -23.58 0.08
C HIS A 6 5.48 -23.30 -0.62
N ARG A 7 5.34 -23.52 -1.93
CA ARG A 7 4.16 -23.06 -2.68
C ARG A 7 3.76 -24.10 -3.73
N ARG A 8 3.07 -25.20 -3.36
CA ARG A 8 2.62 -26.30 -4.25
C ARG A 8 1.84 -25.79 -5.49
N LEU A 9 2.54 -25.23 -6.46
CA LEU A 9 1.98 -24.74 -7.72
C LEU A 9 2.48 -25.65 -8.83
N PRO A 10 1.59 -26.16 -9.69
CA PRO A 10 1.98 -26.99 -10.83
C PRO A 10 2.98 -26.24 -11.71
N LEU A 11 4.00 -26.94 -12.21
CA LEU A 11 5.06 -26.36 -13.05
C LEU A 11 4.51 -25.67 -14.32
N GLU A 12 3.41 -26.19 -14.85
CA GLU A 12 2.69 -25.60 -15.99
C GLU A 12 2.11 -24.21 -15.65
N THR A 13 1.59 -24.04 -14.42
CA THR A 13 1.07 -22.75 -13.92
C THR A 13 2.20 -21.74 -13.72
N ILE A 14 3.34 -22.17 -13.18
CA ILE A 14 4.52 -21.32 -12.98
C ILE A 14 5.06 -20.85 -14.34
N ARG A 15 5.13 -21.75 -15.32
CA ARG A 15 5.61 -21.43 -16.67
C ARG A 15 4.67 -20.48 -17.41
N ALA A 16 3.35 -20.65 -17.28
CA ALA A 16 2.35 -19.76 -17.85
C ALA A 16 2.37 -18.35 -17.22
N LEU A 17 2.63 -18.25 -15.91
CA LEU A 17 2.78 -16.99 -15.20
C LEU A 17 4.06 -16.26 -15.63
N LEU A 18 5.20 -16.95 -15.72
CA LEU A 18 6.47 -16.36 -16.15
C LEU A 18 6.41 -15.83 -17.59
N GLN A 19 5.77 -16.56 -18.50
CA GLN A 19 5.59 -16.11 -19.90
C GLN A 19 4.71 -14.86 -20.00
N ARG A 20 3.68 -14.73 -19.14
CA ARG A 20 2.87 -13.50 -19.06
C ARG A 20 3.63 -12.33 -18.44
N MET A 21 4.52 -12.59 -17.48
CA MET A 21 5.35 -11.57 -16.82
C MET A 21 6.46 -11.01 -17.73
N GLU A 22 6.94 -11.80 -18.70
CA GLU A 22 7.89 -11.33 -19.71
C GLU A 22 7.21 -10.52 -20.82
N ALA A 23 5.94 -10.82 -21.14
CA ALA A 23 5.19 -10.14 -22.18
C ALA A 23 4.61 -8.77 -21.75
N ASP A 24 4.34 -8.57 -20.47
CA ASP A 24 3.81 -7.32 -19.93
C ASP A 24 4.47 -6.97 -18.57
N PRO A 25 5.31 -5.90 -18.51
CA PRO A 25 5.93 -5.42 -17.29
C PRO A 25 4.92 -5.03 -16.20
N THR A 26 3.70 -4.64 -16.58
CA THR A 26 2.61 -4.28 -15.67
C THR A 26 2.04 -5.51 -14.98
N TYR A 27 1.98 -6.65 -15.70
CA TYR A 27 1.50 -7.92 -15.18
C TYR A 27 2.48 -8.52 -14.15
N ARG A 28 3.78 -8.33 -14.37
CA ARG A 28 4.83 -8.67 -13.38
C ARG A 28 4.64 -7.94 -12.05
N PHE A 29 4.17 -6.70 -12.07
CA PHE A 29 3.91 -5.90 -10.88
C PHE A 29 2.56 -6.22 -10.22
N LEU A 30 1.56 -6.61 -11.00
CA LEU A 30 0.25 -7.09 -10.50
C LEU A 30 0.37 -8.45 -9.78
N VAL A 31 1.19 -9.36 -10.31
CA VAL A 31 1.47 -10.67 -9.67
C VAL A 31 2.24 -10.51 -8.36
N VAL A 32 3.20 -9.58 -8.31
CA VAL A 32 3.91 -9.25 -7.06
C VAL A 32 2.96 -8.60 -6.04
N GLU A 33 2.04 -7.75 -6.48
CA GLU A 33 1.03 -7.15 -5.60
C GLU A 33 0.00 -8.19 -5.11
N GLN A 34 -0.43 -9.12 -5.97
CA GLN A 34 -1.27 -10.26 -5.55
C GLN A 34 -0.54 -11.19 -4.58
N LEU A 35 0.77 -11.42 -4.78
CA LEU A 35 1.62 -12.14 -3.82
C LEU A 35 1.80 -11.40 -2.47
N LEU A 36 1.62 -10.07 -2.45
CA LEU A 36 1.61 -9.25 -1.25
C LEU A 36 0.21 -9.11 -0.62
N HIS A 37 -0.85 -9.34 -1.40
CA HIS A 37 -2.27 -9.28 -0.97
C HIS A 37 -2.87 -10.65 -0.58
N GLU A 38 -2.17 -11.77 -0.80
CA GLU A 38 -2.63 -13.12 -0.47
C GLU A 38 -2.14 -13.65 0.90
N ASP A 39 -2.10 -12.80 1.93
CA ASP A 39 -2.20 -13.30 3.31
C ASP A 39 -3.54 -12.85 3.87
N ALA A 40 -4.52 -13.76 3.72
CA ALA A 40 -5.83 -13.65 4.32
C ALA A 40 -5.68 -13.33 5.82
N PHE A 41 -6.37 -12.29 6.28
CA PHE A 41 -6.46 -11.88 7.68
C PHE A 41 -6.50 -13.11 8.60
N ALA A 42 -5.61 -13.18 9.58
CA ALA A 42 -5.61 -14.32 10.48
C ALA A 42 -6.98 -14.35 11.20
N PRO A 43 -7.76 -15.46 11.10
CA PRO A 43 -9.08 -15.53 11.72
C PRO A 43 -9.05 -15.33 13.24
N ASP A 44 -7.87 -15.51 13.85
CA ASP A 44 -7.62 -15.32 15.28
C ASP A 44 -6.83 -14.03 15.58
N PHE A 45 -6.77 -13.05 14.66
CA PHE A 45 -6.08 -11.80 14.93
C PHE A 45 -6.82 -11.01 16.03
N HIS A 46 -6.07 -10.62 17.06
CA HIS A 46 -6.57 -9.80 18.14
C HIS A 46 -5.93 -8.41 18.07
N PRO A 47 -6.71 -7.31 18.19
CA PRO A 47 -6.15 -5.97 18.18
C PRO A 47 -5.05 -5.79 19.22
N LEU A 48 -3.89 -5.34 18.78
CA LEU A 48 -2.67 -5.28 19.58
C LEU A 48 -2.50 -3.92 20.23
N SER A 49 -1.94 -3.92 21.44
CA SER A 49 -1.42 -2.70 22.05
C SER A 49 -0.22 -2.19 21.27
N ARG A 50 0.16 -0.93 21.52
CA ARG A 50 1.33 -0.31 20.90
C ARG A 50 2.61 -1.10 21.14
N THR A 51 2.81 -1.59 22.36
CA THR A 51 4.01 -2.36 22.73
C THR A 51 4.06 -3.70 22.00
N GLU A 52 2.91 -4.38 21.85
CA GLU A 52 2.80 -5.64 21.11
C GLU A 52 3.03 -5.42 19.60
N ALA A 53 2.41 -4.38 19.02
CA ALA A 53 2.59 -4.03 17.62
C ALA A 53 4.04 -3.64 17.30
N ALA A 54 4.69 -2.88 18.19
CA ALA A 54 6.11 -2.53 18.08
C ALA A 54 6.99 -3.79 18.04
N ALA A 55 6.78 -4.71 19.00
CA ALA A 55 7.52 -5.97 19.05
C ALA A 55 7.33 -6.82 17.78
N GLN A 56 6.11 -6.89 17.25
CA GLN A 56 5.80 -7.67 16.05
C GLN A 56 6.34 -7.04 14.75
N ALA A 57 6.54 -5.72 14.75
CA ALA A 57 7.13 -4.97 13.64
C ALA A 57 8.66 -4.85 13.73
N GLY A 58 9.28 -5.29 14.83
CA GLY A 58 10.73 -5.10 15.05
C GLY A 58 11.11 -3.66 15.42
N LEU A 59 10.15 -2.87 15.91
CA LEU A 59 10.33 -1.47 16.29
C LEU A 59 10.32 -1.31 17.82
N THR A 60 10.90 -0.20 18.30
CA THR A 60 10.70 0.24 19.69
C THR A 60 9.36 0.95 19.85
N GLU A 61 8.79 0.93 21.05
CA GLU A 61 7.55 1.68 21.32
C GLU A 61 7.71 3.19 21.04
N ALA A 62 8.90 3.74 21.27
CA ALA A 62 9.19 5.14 20.99
C ALA A 62 9.10 5.47 19.49
N GLN A 63 9.67 4.62 18.63
CA GLN A 63 9.55 4.76 17.17
C GLN A 63 8.10 4.67 16.71
N VAL A 64 7.31 3.74 17.28
CA VAL A 64 5.89 3.64 16.95
C VAL A 64 5.13 4.91 17.34
N ARG A 65 5.43 5.52 18.51
CA ARG A 65 4.83 6.80 18.91
C ARG A 65 5.18 7.94 17.96
N GLU A 66 6.40 7.98 17.45
CA GLU A 66 6.85 8.99 16.49
C GLU A 66 6.11 8.84 15.14
N LEU A 67 6.00 7.61 14.64
CA LEU A 67 5.22 7.29 13.44
C LEU A 67 3.74 7.64 13.61
N GLU A 68 3.15 7.37 14.78
CA GLU A 68 1.79 7.79 15.14
C GLU A 68 1.62 9.31 15.13
N ALA A 69 2.57 10.04 15.73
CA ALA A 69 2.51 11.50 15.81
C ALA A 69 2.54 12.16 14.42
N LEU A 70 3.22 11.54 13.46
CA LEU A 70 3.27 11.98 12.07
C LEU A 70 2.10 11.44 11.22
N GLY A 71 1.20 10.65 11.81
CA GLY A 71 0.04 10.08 11.13
C GLY A 71 0.39 8.99 10.11
N LEU A 72 1.58 8.40 10.19
CA LEU A 72 2.02 7.31 9.31
C LEU A 72 1.37 5.98 9.67
N VAL A 73 0.97 5.82 10.92
CA VAL A 73 0.21 4.67 11.41
C VAL A 73 -0.85 5.19 12.38
N LEU A 74 -2.05 4.63 12.33
CA LEU A 74 -3.17 5.08 13.15
C LEU A 74 -3.74 3.87 13.92
N PRO A 75 -3.80 3.92 15.26
CA PRO A 75 -4.56 2.93 16.00
C PRO A 75 -6.06 3.11 15.73
N CYS A 76 -6.83 2.05 15.96
CA CYS A 76 -8.29 2.11 15.90
C CYS A 76 -8.80 3.20 16.86
N PRO A 77 -9.59 4.20 16.38
CA PRO A 77 -10.02 5.32 17.22
C PRO A 77 -10.87 4.91 18.43
N LYS A 78 -11.56 3.77 18.36
CA LYS A 78 -12.46 3.28 19.42
C LYS A 78 -11.72 2.55 20.53
N THR A 79 -10.66 1.81 20.20
CA THR A 79 -9.97 0.91 21.13
C THR A 79 -8.55 1.35 21.46
N GLY A 80 -7.98 2.27 20.67
CA GLY A 80 -6.57 2.67 20.76
C GLY A 80 -5.60 1.54 20.41
N ARG A 81 -6.09 0.46 19.78
CA ARG A 81 -5.31 -0.74 19.42
C ARG A 81 -5.07 -0.81 17.92
N PHE A 82 -3.97 -1.47 17.55
CA PHE A 82 -3.57 -1.71 16.18
C PHE A 82 -4.25 -2.97 15.64
N ASP A 83 -4.83 -2.86 14.46
CA ASP A 83 -5.31 -3.99 13.69
C ASP A 83 -4.18 -4.61 12.86
N GLU A 84 -4.50 -5.68 12.13
CA GLU A 84 -3.53 -6.42 11.34
C GLU A 84 -2.93 -5.58 10.21
N GLU A 85 -3.74 -4.71 9.59
CA GLU A 85 -3.29 -3.78 8.54
C GLU A 85 -2.26 -2.79 9.10
N ALA A 86 -2.52 -2.21 10.27
CA ALA A 86 -1.61 -1.28 10.88
C ALA A 86 -0.28 -1.93 11.31
N VAL A 87 -0.30 -3.19 11.74
CA VAL A 87 0.93 -3.95 12.01
C VAL A 87 1.70 -4.25 10.72
N HIS A 88 1.00 -4.59 9.64
CA HIS A 88 1.65 -4.75 8.33
C HIS A 88 2.30 -3.45 7.87
N LEU A 89 1.62 -2.32 8.03
CA LEU A 89 2.16 -1.00 7.74
C LEU A 89 3.40 -0.67 8.59
N LEU A 90 3.38 -1.00 9.89
CA LEU A 90 4.54 -0.84 10.77
C LEU A 90 5.76 -1.64 10.29
N ARG A 91 5.56 -2.86 9.76
CA ARG A 91 6.67 -3.67 9.19
C ARG A 91 7.26 -3.04 7.93
N VAL A 92 6.41 -2.48 7.06
CA VAL A 92 6.87 -1.74 5.88
C VAL A 92 7.67 -0.51 6.29
N LEU A 93 7.16 0.25 7.27
CA LEU A 93 7.85 1.41 7.82
C LEU A 93 9.19 1.03 8.46
N ALA A 94 9.25 -0.08 9.20
CA ALA A 94 10.51 -0.59 9.76
C ALA A 94 11.57 -0.84 8.69
N GLY A 95 11.20 -1.48 7.58
CA GLY A 95 12.12 -1.69 6.45
C GLY A 95 12.61 -0.39 5.82
N LEU A 96 11.79 0.66 5.76
CA LEU A 96 12.21 1.98 5.28
C LEU A 96 13.16 2.68 6.26
N LEU A 97 12.91 2.55 7.57
CA LEU A 97 13.81 3.09 8.59
C LEU A 97 15.18 2.39 8.57
N GLU A 98 15.21 1.07 8.34
CA GLU A 98 16.45 0.30 8.16
C GLU A 98 17.28 0.76 6.95
N MET A 99 16.62 1.27 5.90
CA MET A 99 17.27 1.87 4.74
C MET A 99 17.82 3.28 5.00
N GLY A 100 17.59 3.83 6.20
CA GLY A 100 18.08 5.14 6.61
C GLY A 100 17.12 6.30 6.37
N PHE A 101 15.87 6.04 5.95
CA PHE A 101 14.84 7.09 5.90
C PHE A 101 14.41 7.48 7.31
N THR A 102 14.11 8.75 7.51
CA THR A 102 13.53 9.25 8.76
C THR A 102 12.01 9.27 8.70
N PRO A 103 11.30 9.21 9.84
CA PRO A 103 9.86 9.41 9.87
C PRO A 103 9.40 10.70 9.16
N GLU A 104 10.18 11.77 9.26
CA GLU A 104 9.94 13.05 8.57
C GLU A 104 10.00 12.92 7.04
N ASP A 105 10.94 12.15 6.49
CA ASP A 105 11.02 11.90 5.04
C ASP A 105 9.75 11.20 4.54
N LEU A 106 9.17 10.34 5.38
CA LEU A 106 7.98 9.57 5.05
C LEU A 106 6.69 10.34 5.29
N HIS A 107 6.71 11.43 6.08
CA HIS A 107 5.52 12.21 6.45
C HIS A 107 4.75 12.75 5.24
N PHE A 108 5.43 12.98 4.10
CA PHE A 108 4.76 13.32 2.85
C PHE A 108 3.69 12.29 2.46
N TYR A 109 3.99 11.00 2.58
CA TYR A 109 3.04 9.92 2.22
C TYR A 109 1.82 9.92 3.14
N ALA A 110 2.00 10.18 4.44
CA ALA A 110 0.90 10.30 5.39
C ALA A 110 -0.03 11.46 4.99
N ARG A 111 0.54 12.64 4.68
CA ARG A 111 -0.24 13.80 4.22
C ARG A 111 -1.00 13.51 2.93
N TRP A 112 -0.33 12.92 1.94
CA TRP A 112 -0.96 12.56 0.68
C TRP A 112 -2.12 11.58 0.88
N ALA A 113 -1.93 10.52 1.67
CA ALA A 113 -2.97 9.54 1.98
C ALA A 113 -4.18 10.19 2.68
N GLN A 114 -3.95 11.12 3.61
CA GLN A 114 -5.02 11.87 4.28
C GLN A 114 -5.81 12.76 3.31
N GLU A 115 -5.13 13.43 2.37
CA GLU A 115 -5.80 14.25 1.34
C GLU A 115 -6.65 13.39 0.41
N VAL A 116 -6.11 12.26 -0.06
CA VAL A 116 -6.84 11.30 -0.89
C VAL A 116 -8.08 10.78 -0.15
N ALA A 117 -7.92 10.31 1.09
CA ALA A 117 -9.04 9.80 1.88
C ALA A 117 -10.13 10.86 2.11
N ARG A 118 -9.75 12.12 2.33
CA ARG A 118 -10.69 13.24 2.46
C ARG A 118 -11.45 13.49 1.16
N HIS A 119 -10.75 13.47 0.04
CA HIS A 119 -11.34 13.67 -1.27
C HIS A 119 -12.31 12.53 -1.62
N GLU A 120 -11.91 11.28 -1.42
CA GLU A 120 -12.76 10.11 -1.63
C GLU A 120 -14.01 10.14 -0.74
N ARG A 121 -13.86 10.53 0.54
CA ARG A 121 -15.00 10.71 1.44
C ARG A 121 -15.98 11.77 0.94
N ALA A 122 -15.50 12.88 0.39
CA ALA A 122 -16.34 13.93 -0.16
C ALA A 122 -17.12 13.43 -1.39
N LEU A 123 -16.43 12.78 -2.34
CA LEU A 123 -17.07 12.16 -3.51
C LEU A 123 -18.14 11.14 -3.10
N PHE A 124 -17.86 10.34 -2.06
CA PHE A 124 -18.83 9.39 -1.54
C PHE A 124 -20.04 10.04 -0.86
N ALA A 125 -19.81 11.11 -0.10
CA ALA A 125 -20.89 11.87 0.52
C ALA A 125 -21.85 12.41 -0.54
N ASP A 126 -21.33 12.91 -1.67
CA ASP A 126 -22.13 13.37 -2.81
C ASP A 126 -22.89 12.21 -3.47
N LEU A 127 -22.24 11.06 -3.68
CA LEU A 127 -22.89 9.85 -4.24
C LEU A 127 -24.03 9.30 -3.36
N CYS A 128 -24.03 9.61 -2.07
CA CYS A 128 -25.04 9.16 -1.10
C CYS A 128 -26.16 10.17 -0.84
N GLN A 129 -26.07 11.39 -1.38
CA GLN A 129 -27.13 12.40 -1.26
C GLN A 129 -28.38 12.00 -2.06
N ASP A 130 -28.21 11.23 -3.13
CA ASP A 130 -29.33 10.57 -3.81
C ASP A 130 -29.97 9.56 -2.86
N GLY A 131 -31.30 9.66 -2.67
CA GLY A 131 -32.15 8.89 -1.75
C GLY A 131 -32.22 7.36 -1.97
N SER A 132 -31.15 6.79 -2.53
CA SER A 132 -30.85 5.38 -2.65
C SER A 132 -30.82 4.65 -1.30
N ASP A 133 -31.24 3.39 -1.34
CA ASP A 133 -31.25 2.46 -0.20
C ASP A 133 -29.84 2.24 0.37
N GLU A 134 -29.74 1.91 1.65
CA GLU A 134 -28.45 1.72 2.35
C GLU A 134 -27.62 0.60 1.69
N ALA A 135 -28.27 -0.46 1.23
CA ALA A 135 -27.62 -1.54 0.49
C ALA A 135 -27.04 -1.06 -0.85
N GLU A 136 -27.73 -0.15 -1.54
CA GLU A 136 -27.27 0.42 -2.81
C GLU A 136 -26.07 1.35 -2.60
N LYS A 137 -26.09 2.15 -1.52
CA LYS A 137 -24.96 3.01 -1.13
C LYS A 137 -23.70 2.19 -0.83
N VAL A 138 -23.84 1.10 -0.10
CA VAL A 138 -22.72 0.17 0.19
C VAL A 138 -22.19 -0.46 -1.09
N ALA A 139 -23.05 -0.93 -1.99
CA ALA A 139 -22.62 -1.52 -3.27
C ALA A 139 -21.89 -0.50 -4.17
N ARG A 140 -22.40 0.75 -4.24
CA ARG A 140 -21.74 1.85 -4.97
C ARG A 140 -20.37 2.17 -4.37
N TYR A 141 -20.24 2.18 -3.05
CA TYR A 141 -18.96 2.39 -2.37
C TYR A 141 -17.94 1.31 -2.70
N GLN A 142 -18.35 0.04 -2.64
CA GLN A 142 -17.48 -1.09 -2.97
C GLN A 142 -16.95 -0.97 -4.40
N ARG A 143 -17.83 -0.69 -5.36
CA ARG A 143 -17.46 -0.48 -6.76
C ARG A 143 -16.55 0.73 -6.96
N PHE A 144 -16.78 1.82 -6.23
CA PHE A 144 -15.88 2.98 -6.25
C PHE A 144 -14.48 2.59 -5.76
N ARG A 145 -14.38 1.89 -4.62
CA ARG A 145 -13.08 1.43 -4.08
C ARG A 145 -12.33 0.49 -5.01
N GLU A 146 -13.05 -0.42 -5.68
CA GLU A 146 -12.48 -1.33 -6.67
C GLU A 146 -11.79 -0.60 -7.83
N LEU A 147 -12.29 0.58 -8.21
CA LEU A 147 -11.76 1.38 -9.31
C LEU A 147 -10.75 2.45 -8.85
N ALA A 148 -10.93 3.02 -7.67
CA ALA A 148 -10.09 4.09 -7.12
C ALA A 148 -8.66 3.61 -6.85
N GLY A 149 -8.48 2.42 -6.27
CA GLY A 149 -7.16 1.84 -6.01
C GLY A 149 -6.29 1.72 -7.27
N PRO A 150 -6.75 1.03 -8.32
CA PRO A 150 -6.05 0.96 -9.60
C PRO A 150 -5.79 2.32 -10.24
N LEU A 151 -6.76 3.26 -10.19
CA LEU A 151 -6.60 4.61 -10.74
C LEU A 151 -5.42 5.35 -10.09
N LEU A 152 -5.38 5.41 -8.75
CA LEU A 152 -4.32 6.10 -8.01
C LEU A 152 -2.94 5.53 -8.33
N ARG A 153 -2.84 4.19 -8.37
CA ARG A 153 -1.59 3.49 -8.70
C ARG A 153 -1.12 3.78 -10.12
N LEU A 154 -2.02 3.69 -11.11
CA LEU A 154 -1.69 3.96 -12.51
C LEU A 154 -1.28 5.42 -12.72
N LEU A 155 -1.94 6.37 -12.05
CA LEU A 155 -1.53 7.77 -12.07
C LEU A 155 -0.13 7.94 -11.47
N HIS A 156 0.12 7.39 -10.28
CA HIS A 156 1.43 7.44 -9.64
C HIS A 156 2.54 6.91 -10.54
N LEU A 157 2.36 5.73 -11.15
CA LEU A 157 3.33 5.15 -12.08
C LEU A 157 3.55 6.01 -13.32
N ASN A 158 2.49 6.59 -13.88
CA ASN A 158 2.60 7.47 -15.04
C ASN A 158 3.41 8.73 -14.75
N TYR A 159 3.16 9.38 -13.61
CA TYR A 159 3.91 10.56 -13.20
C TYR A 159 5.36 10.22 -12.83
N LEU A 160 5.59 9.11 -12.12
CA LEU A 160 6.94 8.66 -11.79
C LEU A 160 7.76 8.38 -13.06
N ARG A 161 7.17 7.66 -14.03
CA ARG A 161 7.79 7.39 -15.32
C ARG A 161 8.17 8.67 -16.05
N ARG A 162 7.28 9.67 -16.07
CA ARG A 162 7.56 10.97 -16.68
C ARG A 162 8.73 11.68 -16.00
N THR A 163 8.72 11.77 -14.66
CA THR A 163 9.79 12.41 -13.89
C THR A 163 11.14 11.71 -14.10
N LEU A 164 11.15 10.38 -14.17
CA LEU A 164 12.37 9.61 -14.44
C LEU A 164 12.90 9.87 -15.86
N TYR A 165 12.04 9.96 -16.86
CA TYR A 165 12.46 10.34 -18.22
C TYR A 165 13.02 11.76 -18.27
N ASP A 166 12.43 12.70 -17.55
CA ASP A 166 12.92 14.08 -17.48
C ASP A 166 14.31 14.14 -16.80
N LEU A 167 14.51 13.37 -15.72
CA LEU A 167 15.79 13.27 -15.01
C LEU A 167 16.89 12.61 -15.86
N LEU A 168 16.56 11.50 -16.54
CA LEU A 168 17.50 10.76 -17.40
C LEU A 168 17.74 11.46 -18.74
N GLY A 169 16.76 12.22 -19.25
CA GLY A 169 16.88 13.03 -20.46
C GLY A 169 17.70 14.31 -20.24
N ALA A 170 17.57 14.95 -19.07
CA ALA A 170 18.37 16.13 -18.71
C ALA A 170 19.86 15.81 -18.49
N SER A 171 20.18 14.58 -18.08
CA SER A 171 21.58 14.13 -17.92
C SER A 171 22.28 13.79 -19.25
N GLY A 172 21.57 13.80 -20.37
CA GLY A 172 22.11 13.58 -21.73
C GLY A 172 22.45 14.84 -22.54
N GLN A 173 22.16 16.06 -22.04
CA GLN A 173 22.41 17.32 -22.76
C GLN A 173 23.61 18.12 -22.22
N GLY A 174 24.46 17.51 -21.38
CA GLY A 174 25.57 18.19 -20.70
C GLY A 174 26.98 17.89 -21.23
N THR A 175 27.13 17.23 -22.38
CA THR A 175 28.46 16.94 -22.96
C THR A 175 28.43 16.90 -24.48
N GLU A 176 28.15 18.02 -25.15
CA GLU A 176 28.68 18.29 -26.48
C GLU A 176 28.98 19.79 -26.63
N GLY A 177 30.30 20.10 -26.66
CA GLY A 177 30.92 21.13 -27.51
C GLY A 177 30.66 22.59 -27.21
#